data_AF-A0A241WCY2-F1
#
_entry.id   AF-A0A241WCY2-F1
#
_cell.length_a   1.000
_cell.length_b   1.000
_cell.length_c   1.000
_cell.angle_alpha   90.00
_cell.angle_beta   90.00
_cell.angle_gamma   90.00
#
_symmetry.space_group_name_H-M   'P 1'
#
loop_
_entity.id
_entity.type
_entity.pdbx_description
1 polymer ?
#
loop_
_entity_poly.entity_id
_entity_poly.type
_entity_poly.pdbx_seq_one_letter_code
_entity_poly.pdbx_strand_id
1 'polypeptide(L)'
;MNTTFNTDSASAEKEMRARNALYDALIFRNTFTQVVMQFVQLHLDAIPAEYWTAHFGNPKPSTEQIIEHLVLNDRSILNQDDLTEEQIAFRQNHLDFVLPANISLYSICVSFEEGEPYNISINN
;
A
#
# COMPACT_ATOMS: atom_id res chain seq x y z
N MET A 1 -16.10 7.00 -31.55
CA MET A 1 -16.80 7.03 -30.26
C MET A 1 -15.72 6.99 -29.19
N ASN A 2 -15.50 8.11 -28.50
CA ASN A 2 -14.45 8.27 -27.48
C ASN A 2 -15.01 7.84 -26.13
N THR A 3 -14.37 6.90 -25.45
CA THR A 3 -14.63 6.62 -24.04
C THR A 3 -13.35 6.11 -23.36
N THR A 4 -12.42 7.03 -23.13
CA THR A 4 -11.16 6.77 -22.41
C THR A 4 -10.85 7.97 -21.52
N PHE A 5 -11.64 8.19 -20.45
CA PHE A 5 -11.38 9.25 -19.45
C PHE A 5 -11.98 8.96 -18.06
N ASN A 6 -12.16 7.70 -17.64
CA ASN A 6 -12.80 7.43 -16.33
C ASN A 6 -12.11 6.38 -15.45
N THR A 7 -10.94 5.87 -15.86
CA THR A 7 -10.16 4.89 -15.09
C THR A 7 -9.22 5.55 -14.08
N ASP A 8 -8.69 6.74 -14.41
CA ASP A 8 -7.65 7.39 -13.60
C ASP A 8 -8.22 8.00 -12.32
N SER A 9 -9.45 8.54 -12.37
CA SER A 9 -10.16 9.09 -11.22
C SER A 9 -10.55 8.01 -10.21
N ALA A 10 -11.13 6.90 -10.67
CA ALA A 10 -11.54 5.79 -9.81
C ALA A 10 -10.35 5.10 -9.13
N SER A 11 -9.24 4.94 -9.86
CA SER A 11 -7.99 4.41 -9.29
C SER A 11 -7.41 5.34 -8.23
N ALA A 12 -7.40 6.65 -8.49
CA ALA A 12 -6.91 7.66 -7.54
C ALA A 12 -7.79 7.75 -6.27
N GLU A 13 -9.11 7.68 -6.40
CA GLU A 13 -10.04 7.65 -5.26
C GLU A 13 -9.83 6.42 -4.39
N LYS A 14 -9.65 5.25 -5.01
CA LYS A 14 -9.38 4.01 -4.30
C LYS A 14 -8.04 4.06 -3.56
N GLU A 15 -6.98 4.56 -4.20
CA GLU A 15 -5.70 4.77 -3.54
C GLU A 15 -5.83 5.73 -2.35
N MET A 16 -6.53 6.86 -2.53
CA MET A 16 -6.78 7.81 -1.46
C MET A 16 -7.49 7.16 -0.26
N ARG A 17 -8.51 6.32 -0.51
CA ARG A 17 -9.19 5.56 0.56
C ARG A 17 -8.27 4.58 1.26
N ALA A 18 -7.42 3.87 0.53
CA ALA A 18 -6.44 2.97 1.13
C ALA A 18 -5.42 3.73 2.00
N ARG A 19 -4.90 4.86 1.50
CA ARG A 19 -3.99 5.72 2.27
C ARG A 19 -4.66 6.22 3.55
N ASN A 20 -5.91 6.68 3.46
CA ASN A 20 -6.67 7.10 4.63
C ASN A 20 -6.84 5.96 5.64
N ALA A 21 -7.15 4.74 5.20
CA ALA A 21 -7.26 3.59 6.12
C ALA A 21 -5.95 3.31 6.87
N LEU A 22 -4.79 3.44 6.20
CA LEU A 22 -3.48 3.31 6.83
C LEU A 22 -3.22 4.44 7.85
N TYR A 23 -3.56 5.68 7.52
CA TYR A 23 -3.42 6.82 8.45
C TYR A 23 -4.38 6.74 9.63
N ASP A 24 -5.64 6.40 9.39
CA ASP A 24 -6.67 6.26 10.42
C ASP A 24 -6.29 5.19 11.44
N ALA A 25 -5.63 4.12 11.01
CA ALA A 25 -5.06 3.12 11.91
C ALA A 25 -4.05 3.73 12.89
N LEU A 26 -3.25 4.72 12.47
CA LEU A 26 -2.30 5.41 13.34
C LEU A 26 -3.00 6.42 14.26
N ILE A 27 -3.90 7.23 13.70
CA ILE A 27 -4.53 8.37 14.39
C ILE A 27 -5.56 7.89 15.41
N PHE A 28 -6.48 7.02 14.98
CA PHE A 28 -7.61 6.58 15.81
C PHE A 28 -7.32 5.30 16.59
N ARG A 29 -6.16 4.67 16.35
CA ARG A 29 -5.76 3.42 16.98
C ARG A 29 -6.83 2.32 16.86
N ASN A 30 -7.36 2.15 15.65
CA ASN A 30 -8.41 1.19 15.35
C ASN A 30 -7.90 -0.27 15.28
N THR A 31 -8.74 -1.20 14.82
CA THR A 31 -8.43 -2.63 14.70
C THR A 31 -7.20 -2.94 13.85
N PHE A 32 -6.82 -2.07 12.90
CA PHE A 32 -5.68 -2.29 12.00
C PHE A 32 -4.35 -1.77 12.54
N THR A 33 -4.36 -1.03 13.65
CA THR A 33 -3.15 -0.41 14.24
C THR A 33 -2.00 -1.40 14.40
N GLN A 34 -2.30 -2.59 14.93
CA GLN A 34 -1.26 -3.59 15.21
C GLN A 34 -0.58 -4.06 13.93
N VAL A 35 -1.33 -4.27 12.85
CA VAL A 35 -0.79 -4.70 11.56
C VAL A 35 0.09 -3.61 10.94
N VAL A 36 -0.38 -2.35 10.96
CA VAL A 36 0.39 -1.21 10.42
C VAL A 36 1.68 -1.00 11.20
N MET A 37 1.61 -1.04 12.53
CA MET A 37 2.79 -0.90 13.40
C MET A 37 3.77 -2.08 13.23
N GLN A 38 3.26 -3.30 13.08
CA GLN A 38 4.09 -4.47 12.83
C GLN A 38 4.85 -4.35 11.51
N PHE A 39 4.19 -3.90 10.43
CA PHE A 39 4.84 -3.64 9.15
C PHE A 39 5.99 -2.66 9.33
N VAL A 40 5.75 -1.53 9.98
CA VAL A 40 6.76 -0.48 10.18
C VAL A 40 7.93 -0.99 11.02
N GLN A 41 7.65 -1.66 12.14
CA GLN A 41 8.67 -2.17 13.05
C GLN A 41 9.56 -3.22 12.36
N LEU A 42 8.95 -4.14 11.60
CA LEU A 42 9.67 -5.15 10.84
C LEU A 42 10.69 -4.52 9.88
N HIS A 43 10.33 -3.41 9.23
CA HIS A 43 11.24 -2.71 8.33
C HIS A 43 12.31 -1.93 9.08
N LEU A 44 11.96 -1.20 10.15
CA LEU A 44 12.94 -0.46 10.95
C LEU A 44 14.02 -1.37 11.56
N ASP A 45 13.68 -2.61 11.89
CA ASP A 45 14.62 -3.58 12.43
C ASP A 45 15.47 -4.27 11.36
N ALA A 46 14.93 -4.48 10.16
CA ALA A 46 15.59 -5.23 9.09
C ALA A 46 16.41 -4.36 8.12
N ILE A 47 16.00 -3.11 7.88
CA ILE A 47 16.59 -2.25 6.86
C ILE A 47 17.69 -1.36 7.47
N PRO A 48 18.88 -1.29 6.83
CA PRO A 48 19.98 -0.45 7.31
C PRO A 48 19.65 1.05 7.37
N ALA A 49 20.28 1.75 8.31
CA ALA A 49 20.12 3.19 8.53
C ALA A 49 20.41 4.03 7.27
N GLU A 50 21.33 3.58 6.43
CA GLU A 50 21.74 4.25 5.18
C GLU A 50 20.58 4.40 4.21
N TYR A 51 19.71 3.38 4.09
CA TYR A 51 18.50 3.47 3.27
C TYR A 51 17.55 4.54 3.80
N TRP A 52 17.28 4.52 5.11
CA TRP A 52 16.38 5.47 5.75
C TRP A 52 16.89 6.91 5.61
N THR A 53 18.19 7.14 5.82
CA THR A 53 18.80 8.46 5.59
C THR A 53 18.71 8.90 4.13
N ALA A 54 18.95 8.00 3.16
CA ALA A 54 18.89 8.33 1.74
C ALA A 54 17.47 8.71 1.28
N HIS A 55 16.43 8.04 1.78
CA HIS A 55 15.05 8.24 1.35
C HIS A 55 14.24 9.24 2.20
N PHE A 56 14.57 9.37 3.49
CA PHE A 56 13.80 10.17 4.45
C PHE A 56 14.62 11.29 5.11
N GLY A 57 15.93 11.37 4.85
CA GLY A 57 16.83 12.31 5.50
C GLY A 57 17.10 12.02 6.99
N ASN A 58 16.56 10.93 7.52
CA ASN A 58 16.67 10.51 8.92
C ASN A 58 16.92 8.98 8.98
N PRO A 59 17.89 8.47 9.76
CA PRO A 59 18.13 7.03 9.90
C PRO A 59 16.98 6.24 10.58
N LYS A 60 16.04 6.94 11.24
CA LYS A 60 14.85 6.36 11.89
C LYS A 60 13.64 7.28 11.67
N PRO A 61 13.00 7.24 10.49
CA PRO A 61 11.80 8.01 10.23
C PRO A 61 10.66 7.58 11.15
N SER A 62 9.69 8.47 11.37
CA SER A 62 8.48 8.13 12.14
C SER A 62 7.59 7.18 11.34
N THR A 63 6.66 6.53 12.05
CA THR A 63 5.67 5.67 11.41
C THR A 63 4.87 6.42 10.33
N GLU A 64 4.43 7.65 10.62
CA GLU A 64 3.69 8.49 9.69
C GLU A 64 4.50 8.78 8.42
N GLN A 65 5.78 9.11 8.60
CA GLN A 65 6.68 9.35 7.47
C GLN A 65 6.82 8.11 6.59
N ILE A 66 6.97 6.92 7.21
CA ILE A 66 7.07 5.66 6.47
C ILE A 66 5.79 5.38 5.67
N ILE A 67 4.61 5.52 6.28
CA ILE A 67 3.32 5.28 5.63
C ILE A 67 3.07 6.28 4.48
N GLU A 68 3.41 7.55 4.67
CA GLU A 68 3.29 8.58 3.64
C GLU A 68 4.11 8.24 2.40
N HIS A 69 5.32 7.72 2.61
CA HIS A 69 6.29 7.48 1.57
C HIS A 69 6.15 6.12 0.88
N LEU A 70 5.14 5.33 1.26
CA LEU A 70 4.83 4.09 0.56
C LEU A 70 4.35 4.39 -0.86
N VAL A 71 4.85 3.56 -1.79
CA VAL A 71 4.45 3.59 -3.18
C VAL A 71 3.54 2.42 -3.47
N LEU A 72 2.56 2.62 -4.36
CA LEU A 72 1.77 1.51 -4.85
C LEU A 72 2.70 0.52 -5.57
N ASN A 73 2.59 -0.75 -5.20
CA ASN A 73 3.21 -1.82 -5.96
C ASN A 73 2.38 -2.01 -7.22
N ASP A 74 2.85 -1.41 -8.31
CA ASP A 74 2.16 -1.46 -9.58
C ASP A 74 2.28 -2.85 -10.24
N ARG A 75 1.47 -3.79 -9.74
CA ARG A 75 1.24 -5.09 -10.37
C ARG A 75 0.43 -4.96 -11.67
N SER A 76 0.11 -3.75 -12.13
CA SER A 76 -0.64 -3.51 -13.38
C SER A 76 0.13 -3.61 -14.67
N ILE A 77 1.44 -3.79 -14.56
CA ILE A 77 2.32 -4.00 -15.71
C ILE A 77 2.20 -5.44 -16.27
N LEU A 78 1.50 -6.35 -15.59
CA LEU A 78 1.16 -7.67 -16.15
C LEU A 78 -0.03 -7.53 -17.11
N ASN A 79 0.19 -7.94 -18.38
CA ASN A 79 -0.85 -7.97 -19.43
C ASN A 79 -2.15 -8.54 -18.88
N GLN A 80 -3.23 -7.75 -18.93
CA GLN A 80 -4.55 -8.18 -18.44
C GLN A 80 -5.09 -9.38 -19.22
N ASP A 81 -4.59 -9.58 -20.44
CA ASP A 81 -5.01 -10.64 -21.35
C ASP A 81 -4.68 -12.07 -20.86
N ASP A 82 -3.76 -12.22 -19.90
CA ASP A 82 -3.36 -13.51 -19.32
C ASP A 82 -3.98 -13.80 -17.94
N LEU A 83 -4.88 -12.93 -17.45
CA LEU A 83 -5.46 -13.03 -16.11
C LEU A 83 -6.83 -13.72 -16.11
N THR A 84 -7.04 -14.60 -15.14
CA THR A 84 -8.38 -15.16 -14.87
C THR A 84 -9.30 -14.08 -14.28
N GLU A 85 -10.62 -14.25 -14.41
CA GLU A 85 -11.60 -13.34 -13.81
C GLU A 85 -11.39 -13.18 -12.29
N GLU A 86 -11.00 -14.25 -11.60
CA GLU A 86 -10.67 -14.22 -10.17
C GLU A 86 -9.44 -13.33 -9.89
N GLN A 87 -8.41 -13.39 -10.72
CA GLN A 87 -7.23 -12.54 -10.59
C GLN A 87 -7.55 -11.07 -10.88
N ILE A 88 -8.42 -10.81 -11.85
CA ILE A 88 -8.92 -9.45 -12.13
C ILE A 88 -9.69 -8.91 -10.92
N ALA A 89 -10.64 -9.70 -10.38
CA ALA A 89 -11.44 -9.32 -9.22
C ALA A 89 -10.57 -9.10 -7.98
N PHE A 90 -9.58 -9.97 -7.75
CA PHE A 90 -8.61 -9.78 -6.67
C PHE A 90 -7.88 -8.45 -6.82
N ARG A 91 -7.33 -8.15 -8.00
CA ARG A 91 -6.60 -6.89 -8.26
C ARG A 91 -7.51 -5.66 -8.15
N GLN A 92 -8.76 -5.76 -8.58
CA GLN A 92 -9.74 -4.69 -8.44
C GLN A 92 -10.11 -4.41 -6.99
N ASN A 93 -9.91 -5.36 -6.07
CA ASN A 93 -10.27 -5.23 -4.66
C ASN A 93 -9.08 -5.16 -3.70
N HIS A 94 -7.84 -5.14 -4.21
CA HIS A 94 -6.64 -5.07 -3.37
C HIS A 94 -5.71 -3.96 -3.84
N LEU A 95 -5.07 -3.27 -2.89
CA LEU A 95 -3.98 -2.33 -3.17
C LEU A 95 -2.80 -2.66 -2.26
N ASP A 96 -1.68 -3.03 -2.88
CA ASP A 96 -0.42 -3.31 -2.22
C ASP A 96 0.44 -2.05 -2.18
N PHE A 97 0.95 -1.71 -0.99
CA PHE A 97 1.89 -0.62 -0.78
C PHE A 97 3.24 -1.19 -0.34
N VAL A 98 4.32 -0.68 -0.92
CA VAL A 98 5.69 -1.14 -0.65
C VAL A 98 6.60 0.03 -0.32
N LEU A 99 7.73 -0.27 0.31
CA LEU A 99 8.81 0.70 0.43
C LEU A 99 9.44 0.96 -0.96
N PRO A 100 9.89 2.20 -1.21
CA PRO A 100 10.61 2.54 -2.43
C PRO A 100 11.84 1.67 -2.71
N ALA A 101 12.30 1.73 -3.96
CA ALA A 101 13.51 1.05 -4.43
C ALA A 101 13.51 -0.48 -4.25
N ASN A 102 12.35 -1.10 -4.02
CA ASN A 102 12.18 -2.54 -3.84
C ASN A 102 13.13 -3.11 -2.76
N ILE A 103 13.39 -2.34 -1.70
CA ILE A 103 14.32 -2.73 -0.62
C ILE A 103 13.79 -3.91 0.22
N SER A 104 12.49 -4.17 0.15
CA SER A 104 11.80 -5.21 0.89
C SER A 104 10.88 -6.00 -0.03
N LEU A 105 10.72 -7.28 0.26
CA LEU A 105 9.73 -8.15 -0.38
C LEU A 105 8.34 -8.01 0.26
N TYR A 106 8.25 -7.39 1.44
CA TYR A 106 6.99 -7.23 2.14
C TYR A 106 6.18 -6.06 1.57
N SER A 107 4.88 -6.28 1.37
CA SER A 107 3.90 -5.22 1.13
C SER A 107 2.90 -5.13 2.27
N ILE A 108 2.32 -3.95 2.46
CA ILE A 108 1.10 -3.78 3.24
C ILE A 108 -0.07 -3.64 2.28
N CYS A 109 -1.03 -4.54 2.38
CA CYS A 109 -2.16 -4.66 1.47
C CYS A 109 -3.43 -4.15 2.13
N VAL A 110 -4.15 -3.27 1.44
CA VAL A 110 -5.51 -2.85 1.80
C VAL A 110 -6.49 -3.57 0.89
N SER A 111 -7.37 -4.36 1.50
CA SER A 111 -8.44 -5.09 0.81
C SER A 111 -9.76 -4.33 0.92
N PHE A 112 -10.54 -4.37 -0.15
CA PHE A 112 -11.80 -3.64 -0.32
C PHE A 112 -12.96 -4.61 -0.50
N GLU A 113 -14.09 -4.27 0.13
CA GLU A 113 -15.38 -4.93 -0.02
C GLU A 113 -16.41 -3.82 -0.23
N GLU A 114 -17.23 -3.93 -1.26
CA GLU A 114 -18.21 -2.90 -1.64
C GLU A 114 -17.61 -1.48 -1.82
N GLY A 115 -16.32 -1.39 -2.17
CA GLY A 115 -15.61 -0.12 -2.37
C GLY A 115 -15.04 0.52 -1.11
N GLU A 116 -15.23 -0.10 0.07
CA GLU A 116 -14.68 0.37 1.33
C GLU A 116 -13.55 -0.54 1.84
N PRO A 117 -12.52 0.01 2.50
CA PRO A 117 -11.48 -0.79 3.15
C PRO A 117 -12.08 -1.67 4.25
N TYR A 118 -11.92 -3.00 4.14
CA TYR A 118 -12.42 -3.94 5.15
C TYR A 118 -11.30 -4.70 5.88
N ASN A 119 -10.11 -4.78 5.29
CA ASN A 119 -8.97 -5.48 5.87
C ASN A 119 -7.63 -4.82 5.51
N ILE A 120 -6.66 -4.93 6.42
CA ILE A 120 -5.26 -4.56 6.20
C ILE A 120 -4.39 -5.73 6.62
N SER A 121 -3.47 -6.14 5.76
CA SER A 121 -2.61 -7.31 5.96
C SER A 121 -1.19 -7.06 5.46
N ILE A 122 -0.23 -7.84 5.93
CA ILE A 122 1.15 -7.84 5.43
C ILE A 122 1.32 -9.07 4.53
N ASN A 123 1.79 -8.86 3.31
CA ASN A 123 2.05 -9.93 2.33
C ASN A 123 3.56 -10.02 2.03
N ASN A 124 4.02 -11.16 1.52
CA ASN A 124 5.38 -11.38 1.01
C ASN A 124 5.39 -12.21 -0.28
#